data_AF-A0A7K2IYV9-F1
#
_entry.id   AF-A0A7K2IYV9-F1
#
_cell.length_a   1.000
_cell.length_b   1.000
_cell.length_c   1.000
_cell.angle_alpha   90.00
_cell.angle_beta   90.00
_cell.angle_gamma   90.00
#
_symmetry.space_group_name_H-M   'P 1'
#
loop_
_entity.id
_entity.type
_entity.pdbx_description
1 polymer ?
#
loop_
_entity_poly.entity_id
_entity_poly.type
_entity_poly.pdbx_seq_one_letter_code
_entity_poly.pdbx_strand_id
1 'polypeptide(L)'
;MIIMDELDRVRFGPTGEAPSVMVRMDVNPLSDAGEYACRLRRVLTSVIAIGSFQGFECEHFDHSSLPGWFLTSFCDTEPVEGSADDLVLQGCENYYRHRQGDIWGVHEWISLFDPEDRRWSWWDVVGSDGGGVSVFVDTRGEPVVPFEELWWMLYATGARSVSGPVLATSDDWEAGKRLR
;
A
#
# COMPACT_ATOMS: atom_id res chain seq x y z
N MET A 1 -12.77 14.54 -8.06
CA MET A 1 -11.69 14.81 -9.05
C MET A 1 -10.33 14.31 -8.56
N ILE A 2 -10.04 14.33 -7.25
CA ILE A 2 -8.76 13.89 -6.65
C ILE A 2 -8.53 12.37 -6.78
N ILE A 3 -9.57 11.55 -6.66
CA ILE A 3 -9.42 10.09 -6.63
C ILE A 3 -9.07 9.49 -8.00
N MET A 4 -9.56 10.07 -9.09
CA MET A 4 -9.21 9.61 -10.44
C MET A 4 -7.72 9.85 -10.74
N ASP A 5 -7.17 10.98 -10.28
CA ASP A 5 -5.75 11.29 -10.45
C ASP A 5 -4.84 10.33 -9.65
N GLU A 6 -5.23 10.00 -8.42
CA GLU A 6 -4.49 9.03 -7.61
C GLU A 6 -4.57 7.61 -8.18
N LEU A 7 -5.74 7.19 -8.67
CA LEU A 7 -5.89 5.87 -9.28
C LEU A 7 -5.03 5.73 -10.54
N ASP A 8 -4.98 6.77 -11.37
CA ASP A 8 -4.12 6.80 -12.55
C ASP A 8 -2.64 6.77 -12.13
N ARG A 9 -2.28 7.51 -11.08
CA ARG A 9 -0.93 7.51 -10.50
C ARG A 9 -0.51 6.14 -9.98
N VAL A 10 -1.39 5.41 -9.30
CA VAL A 10 -1.11 4.05 -8.81
C VAL A 10 -0.86 3.10 -9.99
N ARG A 11 -1.64 3.22 -11.06
CA ARG A 11 -1.60 2.30 -12.21
C ARG A 11 -0.45 2.57 -13.16
N PHE A 12 -0.17 3.84 -13.42
CA PHE A 12 0.70 4.26 -14.52
C PHE A 12 1.94 5.04 -14.04
N GLY A 13 2.01 5.34 -12.74
CA GLY A 13 3.01 6.23 -12.17
C GLY A 13 2.55 7.70 -12.18
N PRO A 14 3.19 8.57 -11.39
CA PRO A 14 2.84 9.98 -11.33
C PRO A 14 3.16 10.70 -12.64
N THR A 15 2.29 11.65 -12.97
CA THR A 15 2.50 12.64 -14.03
C THR A 15 2.43 14.03 -13.41
N GLY A 16 3.26 14.96 -13.90
CA GLY A 16 3.34 16.31 -13.35
C GLY A 16 4.51 16.51 -12.37
N GLU A 17 4.47 17.64 -11.67
CA GLU A 17 5.51 18.07 -10.74
C GLU A 17 5.40 17.32 -9.41
N ALA A 18 6.51 16.78 -8.92
CA ALA A 18 6.54 16.08 -7.65
C ALA A 18 6.40 17.04 -6.46
N PRO A 19 5.73 16.62 -5.36
CA PRO A 19 5.76 17.37 -4.12
C PRO A 19 7.21 17.58 -3.67
N SER A 20 7.53 18.81 -3.27
CA SER A 20 8.88 19.14 -2.78
C SER A 20 9.31 18.33 -1.57
N VAL A 21 8.33 17.92 -0.74
CA VAL A 21 8.52 17.08 0.43
C VAL A 21 7.46 15.98 0.43
N MET A 22 7.90 14.75 0.66
CA MET A 22 7.08 13.55 0.75
C MET A 22 7.47 12.74 1.99
N VAL A 23 6.65 11.75 2.33
CA VAL A 23 7.03 10.68 3.24
C VAL A 23 7.48 9.47 2.43
N ARG A 24 8.63 8.91 2.80
CA ARG A 24 9.19 7.69 2.25
C ARG A 24 9.16 6.55 3.27
N MET A 25 8.78 5.37 2.80
CA MET A 25 8.95 4.10 3.51
C MET A 25 9.79 3.16 2.66
N ASP A 26 10.86 2.62 3.24
CA ASP A 26 11.77 1.72 2.54
C ASP A 26 11.43 0.26 2.89
N VAL A 27 11.18 -0.53 1.86
CA VAL A 27 10.71 -1.91 1.95
C VAL A 27 11.77 -2.86 1.40
N ASN A 28 12.07 -3.90 2.18
CA ASN A 28 12.81 -5.06 1.73
C ASN A 28 11.82 -6.18 1.39
N PRO A 29 11.53 -6.47 0.11
CA PRO A 29 10.54 -7.46 -0.27
C PRO A 29 11.05 -8.90 -0.10
N LEU A 30 10.12 -9.84 0.04
CA LEU A 30 10.38 -11.29 -0.02
C LEU A 30 10.58 -11.77 -1.47
N SER A 31 9.95 -11.10 -2.44
CA SER A 31 10.06 -11.33 -3.88
C SER A 31 11.04 -10.34 -4.54
N ASP A 32 11.16 -10.36 -5.87
CA ASP A 32 11.85 -9.28 -6.57
C ASP A 32 11.07 -7.95 -6.47
N ALA A 33 11.79 -6.84 -6.61
CA ALA A 33 11.25 -5.49 -6.47
C ALA A 33 10.12 -5.17 -7.47
N GLY A 34 10.23 -5.64 -8.71
CA GLY A 34 9.22 -5.41 -9.75
C GLY A 34 7.94 -6.21 -9.46
N GLU A 35 8.07 -7.49 -9.10
CA GLU A 35 6.95 -8.32 -8.67
C GLU A 35 6.24 -7.71 -7.45
N TYR A 36 7.01 -7.30 -6.43
CA TYR A 36 6.44 -6.68 -5.24
C TYR A 36 5.67 -5.39 -5.56
N ALA A 37 6.24 -4.51 -6.39
CA ALA A 37 5.58 -3.28 -6.81
C ALA A 37 4.29 -3.55 -7.60
N CYS A 38 4.29 -4.55 -8.49
CA CYS A 38 3.09 -4.98 -9.22
C CYS A 38 2.00 -5.48 -8.28
N ARG A 39 2.35 -6.33 -7.30
CA ARG A 39 1.42 -6.82 -6.28
C ARG A 39 0.85 -5.68 -5.45
N LEU A 40 1.70 -4.75 -5.00
CA LEU A 40 1.31 -3.59 -4.21
C LEU A 40 0.33 -2.70 -4.96
N ARG A 41 0.65 -2.33 -6.21
CA ARG A 41 -0.21 -1.51 -7.07
C ARG A 41 -1.56 -2.20 -7.34
N ARG A 42 -1.58 -3.52 -7.47
CA ARG A 42 -2.82 -4.29 -7.68
C ARG A 42 -3.74 -4.21 -6.46
N VAL A 43 -3.21 -4.35 -5.25
CA VAL A 43 -3.99 -4.19 -4.01
C VAL A 43 -4.49 -2.75 -3.88
N LEU A 44 -3.59 -1.78 -4.01
CA LEU A 44 -3.93 -0.37 -3.85
C LEU A 44 -4.97 0.11 -4.88
N THR A 45 -4.84 -0.33 -6.14
CA THR A 45 -5.83 -0.08 -7.20
C THR A 45 -7.20 -0.59 -6.81
N SER A 46 -7.25 -1.78 -6.21
CA SER A 46 -8.51 -2.45 -5.87
C SER A 46 -9.21 -1.76 -4.71
N VAL A 47 -8.48 -1.42 -3.63
CA VAL A 47 -9.07 -0.74 -2.47
C VAL A 47 -9.58 0.67 -2.82
N ILE A 48 -8.80 1.45 -3.60
CA ILE A 48 -9.24 2.77 -4.06
C ILE A 48 -10.49 2.64 -4.94
N ALA A 49 -10.52 1.66 -5.86
CA ALA A 49 -11.68 1.43 -6.71
C ALA A 49 -12.92 1.02 -5.91
N ILE A 50 -12.79 0.12 -4.94
CA ILE A 50 -13.89 -0.33 -4.06
C ILE A 50 -14.54 0.89 -3.39
N GLY A 51 -13.76 1.68 -2.66
CA GLY A 51 -14.31 2.84 -1.94
C GLY A 51 -14.83 3.92 -2.87
N SER A 52 -14.23 4.11 -4.05
CA SER A 52 -14.73 5.07 -5.05
C SER A 52 -16.08 4.68 -5.64
N PHE A 53 -16.32 3.40 -5.89
CA PHE A 53 -17.55 2.93 -6.53
C PHE A 53 -18.68 2.68 -5.54
N GLN A 54 -18.36 2.26 -4.31
CA GLN A 54 -19.36 1.89 -3.31
C GLN A 54 -19.58 2.99 -2.26
N GLY A 55 -18.64 3.93 -2.12
CA GLY A 55 -18.60 4.91 -1.04
C GLY A 55 -17.96 4.32 0.22
N PHE A 56 -17.02 5.03 0.85
CA PHE A 56 -16.30 4.54 2.03
C PHE A 56 -17.17 4.42 3.30
N GLU A 57 -18.35 5.06 3.32
CA GLU A 57 -19.36 5.00 4.39
C GLU A 57 -20.30 3.79 4.29
N CYS A 58 -20.02 2.84 3.38
CA CYS A 58 -20.88 1.66 3.22
C CYS A 58 -20.77 0.74 4.43
N GLU A 59 -21.88 0.11 4.85
CA GLU A 59 -21.84 -0.82 5.99
C GLU A 59 -21.05 -2.11 5.69
N HIS A 60 -21.02 -2.54 4.42
CA HIS A 60 -20.32 -3.73 3.96
C HIS A 60 -19.81 -3.52 2.53
N PHE A 61 -18.52 -3.79 2.29
CA PHE A 61 -17.93 -3.69 0.96
C PHE A 61 -18.00 -5.02 0.21
N ASP A 62 -18.42 -4.97 -1.06
CA ASP A 62 -18.05 -6.00 -2.03
C ASP A 62 -16.55 -5.86 -2.35
N HIS A 63 -15.77 -6.75 -1.75
CA HIS A 63 -14.31 -6.79 -1.86
C HIS A 63 -13.82 -7.87 -2.84
N SER A 64 -14.69 -8.39 -3.71
CA SER A 64 -14.36 -9.42 -4.71
C SER A 64 -13.28 -9.00 -5.72
N SER A 65 -13.02 -7.70 -5.86
CA SER A 65 -11.95 -7.17 -6.72
C SER A 65 -10.56 -7.22 -6.07
N LEU A 66 -10.48 -7.40 -4.74
CA LEU A 66 -9.19 -7.62 -4.08
C LEU A 66 -8.57 -8.94 -4.56
N PRO A 67 -7.23 -9.01 -4.69
CA PRO A 67 -6.58 -10.27 -5.05
C PRO A 67 -6.86 -11.36 -4.01
N GLY A 68 -7.27 -12.55 -4.46
CA GLY A 68 -7.58 -13.67 -3.56
C GLY A 68 -6.41 -14.04 -2.63
N TRP A 69 -5.16 -13.96 -3.11
CA TRP A 69 -3.98 -14.15 -2.25
C TRP A 69 -3.90 -13.12 -1.12
N PHE A 70 -4.27 -11.87 -1.38
CA PHE A 70 -4.23 -10.80 -0.38
C PHE A 70 -5.35 -10.95 0.65
N LEU A 71 -6.52 -11.43 0.21
CA LEU A 71 -7.65 -11.68 1.10
C LEU A 71 -7.25 -12.64 2.23
N THR A 72 -6.38 -13.62 1.97
CA THR A 72 -5.89 -14.55 3.01
C THR A 72 -5.18 -13.89 4.20
N SER A 73 -4.85 -12.59 4.11
CA SER A 73 -4.27 -11.82 5.23
C SER A 73 -5.28 -11.43 6.31
N PHE A 74 -6.59 -11.37 6.01
CA PHE A 74 -7.61 -10.85 6.93
C PHE A 74 -8.23 -11.95 7.81
N CYS A 75 -8.69 -11.59 9.01
CA CYS A 75 -9.23 -12.54 9.97
C CYS A 75 -10.66 -13.02 9.64
N ASP A 76 -11.40 -12.24 8.87
CA ASP A 76 -12.83 -12.42 8.60
C ASP A 76 -13.10 -12.94 7.17
N THR A 77 -12.05 -13.36 6.47
CA THR A 77 -12.15 -13.91 5.11
C THR A 77 -11.77 -15.38 5.09
N GLU A 78 -12.60 -16.21 4.46
CA GLU A 78 -12.29 -17.61 4.22
C GLU A 78 -11.28 -17.74 3.07
N PRO A 79 -10.17 -18.50 3.24
CA PRO A 79 -9.24 -18.74 2.16
C PRO A 79 -9.94 -19.45 1.00
N VAL A 80 -9.81 -18.92 -0.21
CA VAL A 80 -10.22 -19.65 -1.42
C VAL A 80 -9.22 -20.80 -1.64
N GLU A 81 -9.68 -22.01 -1.98
CA GLU A 81 -8.77 -23.13 -2.24
C GLU A 81 -7.69 -22.75 -3.27
N GLY A 82 -6.42 -22.99 -2.91
CA GLY A 82 -5.27 -22.64 -3.75
C GLY A 82 -4.88 -21.15 -3.77
N SER A 83 -5.51 -20.31 -2.93
CA SER A 83 -5.15 -18.88 -2.78
C SER A 83 -4.06 -18.61 -1.73
N ALA A 84 -3.67 -19.61 -0.94
CA ALA A 84 -2.62 -19.49 0.05
C ALA A 84 -1.29 -19.14 -0.63
N ASP A 85 -0.74 -17.99 -0.26
CA ASP A 85 0.51 -17.46 -0.80
C ASP A 85 1.49 -17.26 0.35
N ASP A 86 2.61 -17.99 0.30
CA ASP A 86 3.66 -17.97 1.34
C ASP A 86 4.22 -16.56 1.57
N LEU A 87 4.20 -15.68 0.55
CA LEU A 87 4.66 -14.31 0.69
C LEU A 87 3.74 -13.51 1.62
N VAL A 88 2.43 -13.73 1.52
CA VAL A 88 1.42 -13.04 2.33
C VAL A 88 1.53 -13.50 3.77
N LEU A 89 1.58 -14.82 3.99
CA LEU A 89 1.68 -15.40 5.32
C LEU A 89 2.94 -14.94 6.05
N GLN A 90 4.10 -15.00 5.38
CA GLN A 90 5.35 -14.50 5.95
C GLN A 90 5.32 -12.99 6.17
N GLY A 91 4.72 -12.24 5.24
CA GLY A 91 4.53 -10.79 5.34
C GLY A 91 3.73 -10.39 6.59
N CYS A 92 2.56 -10.98 6.79
CA CYS A 92 1.73 -10.80 7.98
C CYS A 92 2.49 -11.17 9.25
N GLU A 93 3.22 -12.28 9.26
CA GLU A 93 4.05 -12.67 10.41
C GLU A 93 5.12 -11.61 10.74
N ASN A 94 5.75 -11.02 9.72
CA ASN A 94 6.73 -9.96 9.91
C ASN A 94 6.08 -8.66 10.40
N TYR A 95 4.86 -8.34 9.96
CA TYR A 95 4.08 -7.23 10.53
C TYR A 95 3.88 -7.42 12.03
N TYR A 96 3.42 -8.60 12.46
CA TYR A 96 3.20 -8.87 13.89
C TYR A 96 4.47 -8.75 14.72
N ARG A 97 5.57 -9.32 14.24
CA ARG A 97 6.87 -9.23 14.93
C ARG A 97 7.34 -7.79 15.08
N HIS A 98 7.13 -6.95 14.07
CA HIS A 98 7.63 -5.58 14.05
C HIS A 98 6.70 -4.59 14.76
N ARG A 99 5.40 -4.63 14.44
CA ARG A 99 4.41 -3.62 14.84
C ARG A 99 3.63 -4.02 16.08
N GLN A 100 3.61 -5.31 16.45
CA GLN A 100 2.74 -5.86 17.51
C GLN A 100 1.25 -5.51 17.29
N GLY A 101 0.84 -5.31 16.03
CA GLY A 101 -0.54 -5.01 15.66
C GLY A 101 -1.43 -6.25 15.64
N ASP A 102 -2.73 -6.05 15.48
CA ASP A 102 -3.71 -7.13 15.37
C ASP A 102 -3.97 -7.53 13.91
N ILE A 103 -4.61 -8.68 13.71
CA ILE A 103 -5.12 -9.08 12.38
C ILE A 103 -6.32 -8.19 12.06
N TRP A 104 -6.31 -7.60 10.87
CA TRP A 104 -7.38 -6.71 10.42
C TRP A 104 -8.59 -7.49 9.91
N GLY A 105 -9.78 -6.91 10.10
CA GLY A 105 -10.95 -7.25 9.28
C GLY A 105 -10.89 -6.54 7.94
N VAL A 106 -11.32 -7.18 6.86
CA VAL A 106 -11.23 -6.61 5.50
C VAL A 106 -12.04 -5.32 5.38
N HIS A 107 -13.21 -5.25 6.01
CA HIS A 107 -14.07 -4.06 5.96
C HIS A 107 -13.44 -2.86 6.68
N GLU A 108 -12.96 -3.08 7.91
CA GLU A 108 -12.26 -2.06 8.71
C GLU A 108 -11.07 -1.50 7.93
N TRP A 109 -10.23 -2.38 7.38
CA TRP A 109 -9.05 -1.97 6.63
C TRP A 109 -9.39 -1.14 5.38
N ILE A 110 -10.42 -1.52 4.59
CA ILE A 110 -10.84 -0.75 3.41
C ILE A 110 -11.31 0.65 3.81
N SER A 111 -12.06 0.77 4.92
CA SER A 111 -12.64 2.05 5.36
C SER A 111 -11.56 3.11 5.63
N LEU A 112 -10.37 2.70 6.10
CA LEU A 112 -9.24 3.60 6.37
C LEU A 112 -8.58 4.18 5.11
N PHE A 113 -8.95 3.72 3.90
CA PHE A 113 -8.48 4.29 2.65
C PHE A 113 -9.30 5.49 2.16
N ASP A 114 -10.32 5.92 2.92
CA ASP A 114 -11.11 7.10 2.57
C ASP A 114 -10.20 8.33 2.40
N PRO A 115 -10.11 8.93 1.20
CA PRO A 115 -9.33 10.14 0.94
C PRO A 115 -9.76 11.37 1.74
N GLU A 116 -10.99 11.41 2.26
CA GLU A 116 -11.47 12.51 3.11
C GLU A 116 -10.89 12.43 4.52
N ASP A 117 -10.68 11.21 5.04
CA ASP A 117 -10.15 10.98 6.39
C ASP A 117 -8.63 10.79 6.41
N ARG A 118 -8.06 10.08 5.42
CA ARG A 118 -6.63 9.80 5.42
C ARG A 118 -5.81 11.04 5.08
N ARG A 119 -4.71 11.21 5.81
CA ARG A 119 -3.84 12.39 5.74
C ARG A 119 -2.69 12.25 4.75
N TRP A 120 -2.74 11.24 3.88
CA TRP A 120 -1.75 11.02 2.83
C TRP A 120 -2.41 10.62 1.52
N SER A 121 -1.73 10.87 0.41
CA SER A 121 -2.09 10.38 -0.93
C SER A 121 -0.92 9.62 -1.52
N TRP A 122 -1.19 8.56 -2.26
CA TRP A 122 -0.14 7.80 -2.94
C TRP A 122 0.64 8.71 -3.89
N TRP A 123 1.97 8.56 -3.91
CA TRP A 123 2.82 9.20 -4.93
C TRP A 123 3.38 8.16 -5.91
N ASP A 124 4.26 7.28 -5.46
CA ASP A 124 4.86 6.26 -6.32
C ASP A 124 5.53 5.13 -5.52
N VAL A 125 5.89 4.06 -6.22
CA VAL A 125 6.84 3.04 -5.75
C VAL A 125 7.97 2.90 -6.77
N VAL A 126 9.20 3.03 -6.28
CA VAL A 126 10.43 2.95 -7.09
C VAL A 126 11.37 1.91 -6.48
N GLY A 127 12.23 1.32 -7.30
CA GLY A 127 13.27 0.42 -6.85
C GLY A 127 14.37 1.19 -6.15
N SER A 128 14.83 0.66 -5.02
CA SER A 128 16.02 1.13 -4.32
C SER A 128 17.22 0.26 -4.67
N ASP A 129 18.41 0.75 -4.34
CA ASP A 129 19.61 -0.09 -4.41
C ASP A 129 19.47 -1.33 -3.49
N GLY A 130 20.16 -2.42 -3.86
CA GLY A 130 20.12 -3.66 -3.08
C GLY A 130 18.86 -4.52 -3.24
N GLY A 131 17.99 -4.18 -4.20
CA GLY A 131 16.79 -4.98 -4.52
C GLY A 131 15.56 -4.65 -3.68
N GLY A 132 15.61 -3.59 -2.88
CA GLY A 132 14.45 -3.06 -2.16
C GLY A 132 13.54 -2.18 -3.02
N VAL A 133 12.48 -1.66 -2.41
CA VAL A 133 11.64 -0.62 -2.99
C VAL A 133 11.42 0.51 -2.00
N SER A 134 11.32 1.73 -2.51
CA SER A 134 10.93 2.92 -1.75
C SER A 134 9.52 3.33 -2.15
N VAL A 135 8.63 3.43 -1.16
CA VAL A 135 7.25 3.88 -1.32
C VAL A 135 7.17 5.34 -0.89
N PHE A 136 6.59 6.16 -1.75
CA PHE A 136 6.43 7.59 -1.54
C PHE A 136 4.94 7.93 -1.42
N VAL A 137 4.61 8.75 -0.42
CA VAL A 137 3.27 9.29 -0.21
C VAL A 137 3.37 10.79 0.08
N ASP A 138 2.41 11.55 -0.43
CA ASP A 138 2.28 12.98 -0.17
C ASP A 138 1.37 13.20 1.05
N THR A 139 1.90 13.81 2.10
CA THR A 139 1.14 14.13 3.31
C THR A 139 0.54 15.54 3.29
N ARG A 140 0.75 16.30 2.21
CA ARG A 140 0.30 17.70 2.07
C ARG A 140 0.79 18.60 3.22
N GLY A 141 1.93 18.25 3.83
CA GLY A 141 2.53 18.98 4.94
C GLY A 141 1.98 18.64 6.33
N GLU A 142 1.15 17.59 6.47
CA GLU A 142 0.61 17.16 7.76
C GLU A 142 1.74 16.63 8.69
N PRO A 143 1.82 17.09 9.95
CA PRO A 143 2.94 16.78 10.84
C PRO A 143 2.84 15.40 11.50
N VAL A 144 1.63 14.86 11.65
CA VAL A 144 1.37 13.54 12.24
C VAL A 144 0.35 12.84 11.35
N VAL A 145 0.77 11.74 10.75
CA VAL A 145 -0.06 10.98 9.82
C VAL A 145 -0.09 9.51 10.27
N PRO A 146 -1.28 8.94 10.53
CA PRO A 146 -1.41 7.51 10.70
C PRO A 146 -1.18 6.82 9.36
N PHE A 147 -0.50 5.67 9.40
CA PHE A 147 -0.17 4.88 8.22
C PHE A 147 -0.45 3.40 8.44
N GLU A 148 -1.18 3.00 9.48
CA GLU A 148 -1.28 1.58 9.87
C GLU A 148 -1.88 0.72 8.76
N GLU A 149 -2.88 1.24 8.07
CA GLU A 149 -3.51 0.63 6.90
C GLU A 149 -2.51 0.42 5.75
N LEU A 150 -1.59 1.37 5.57
CA LEU A 150 -0.50 1.28 4.60
C LEU A 150 0.58 0.30 5.09
N TRP A 151 0.99 0.33 6.36
CA TRP A 151 1.95 -0.61 6.94
C TRP A 151 1.47 -2.06 6.81
N TRP A 152 0.21 -2.32 7.14
CA TRP A 152 -0.42 -3.61 6.93
C TRP A 152 -0.31 -4.03 5.46
N MET A 153 -0.73 -3.15 4.53
CA MET A 153 -0.68 -3.44 3.10
C MET A 153 0.74 -3.77 2.61
N LEU A 154 1.76 -3.01 3.03
CA LEU A 154 3.14 -3.25 2.66
C LEU A 154 3.59 -4.65 3.11
N TYR A 155 3.32 -5.00 4.37
CA TYR A 155 3.66 -6.32 4.88
C TYR A 155 2.88 -7.45 4.23
N ALA A 156 1.55 -7.37 4.19
CA ALA A 156 0.69 -8.39 3.60
C ALA A 156 0.89 -8.56 2.08
N THR A 157 1.49 -7.58 1.40
CA THR A 157 1.92 -7.72 -0.01
C THR A 157 3.15 -8.64 -0.16
N GLY A 158 3.94 -8.82 0.92
CA GLY A 158 5.12 -9.67 0.97
C GLY A 158 6.39 -8.95 1.41
N ALA A 159 6.31 -8.00 2.35
CA ALA A 159 7.51 -7.37 2.89
C ALA A 159 8.20 -8.25 3.93
N ARG A 160 9.54 -8.33 3.86
CA ARG A 160 10.39 -8.87 4.92
C ARG A 160 10.53 -7.87 6.05
N SER A 161 10.77 -6.62 5.71
CA SER A 161 10.90 -5.51 6.65
C SER A 161 10.51 -4.21 5.97
N VAL A 162 9.95 -3.29 6.74
CA VAL A 162 9.64 -1.93 6.31
C VAL A 162 10.26 -0.97 7.32
N SER A 163 10.87 0.10 6.83
CA SER A 163 11.52 1.15 7.63
C SER A 163 11.03 2.54 7.24
N GLY A 164 11.12 3.50 8.17
CA GLY A 164 10.46 4.80 8.09
C GLY A 164 9.29 4.91 9.08
N PRO A 165 8.34 5.83 8.86
CA PRO A 165 8.34 6.86 7.82
C PRO A 165 9.47 7.90 8.01
N VAL A 166 10.07 8.37 6.92
CA VAL A 166 11.03 9.48 6.92
C VAL A 166 10.64 10.54 5.90
N LEU A 167 11.03 11.80 6.13
CA LEU A 167 10.88 12.85 5.13
C LEU A 167 11.86 12.60 3.98
N ALA A 168 11.39 12.79 2.75
CA ALA A 168 12.18 12.68 1.52
C ALA A 168 11.82 13.81 0.56
N THR A 169 12.74 14.12 -0.35
CA THR A 169 12.55 15.15 -1.38
C THR A 169 12.11 14.57 -2.71
N SER A 170 11.74 15.44 -3.66
CA SER A 170 11.56 15.05 -5.06
C SER A 170 12.81 14.40 -5.64
N ASP A 171 14.01 14.88 -5.28
CA ASP A 171 15.29 14.35 -5.77
C ASP A 171 15.51 12.91 -5.31
N ASP A 172 15.15 12.59 -4.07
CA ASP A 172 15.21 11.21 -3.54
C ASP A 172 14.31 10.27 -4.34
N TRP A 173 13.13 10.74 -4.76
CA TRP A 173 12.21 9.97 -5.61
C TRP A 173 12.71 9.84 -7.04
N GLU A 174 13.27 10.91 -7.62
CA GLU A 174 13.81 10.90 -8.99
C GLU A 174 15.04 10.01 -9.13
N ALA A 175 15.83 9.83 -8.07
CA ALA A 175 16.95 8.91 -8.02
C ALA A 175 16.52 7.43 -8.08
N GLY A 176 15.27 7.12 -7.72
CA GLY A 176 14.75 5.75 -7.69
C GLY A 176 14.58 5.12 -9.07
N LYS A 177 14.81 3.80 -9.16
CA LYS A 177 14.62 3.05 -10.41
C LYS A 177 13.13 2.87 -10.69
N ARG A 178 12.65 3.28 -11.87
CA ARG A 178 11.26 3.02 -12.29
C ARG A 178 10.99 1.52 -12.40
N LEU A 179 10.00 1.04 -11.66
CA LEU A 179 9.49 -0.32 -11.70
C LEU A 179 8.26 -0.29 -12.61
N ARG A 180 8.38 -0.86 -13.81
CA ARG A 180 7.28 -1.00 -14.77
C ARG A 180 6.50 -2.26 -14.52
#